data_AF-A0A1A9I1Z7-F1
#
_entry.id   AF-A0A1A9I1Z7-F1
#
_cell.length_a   1.000
_cell.length_b   1.000
_cell.length_c   1.000
_cell.angle_alpha   90.00
_cell.angle_beta   90.00
_cell.angle_gamma   90.00
#
_symmetry.space_group_name_H-M   'P 1'
#
loop_
_entity.id
_entity.type
_entity.pdbx_description
1 polymer ?
#
loop_
_entity_poly.entity_id
_entity_poly.type
_entity_poly.pdbx_seq_one_letter_code
_entity_poly.pdbx_strand_id
1 'polypeptide(L)' 'MSKISKKPAKLCYTHIGGKLGSLLLEKFIQDKWLAKDNPADKHFYITDKGQKEFAKLGIDVSQIKSEEL' A
#
# COMPACT_ATOMS: atom_id res chain seq x y z
N MET A 1 24.38 -27.56 -9.05
CA MET A 1 22.99 -27.13 -8.80
C MET A 1 22.91 -25.64 -9.02
N SER A 2 22.23 -25.17 -10.07
CA SER A 2 22.07 -23.74 -10.33
C SER A 2 21.20 -23.12 -9.23
N LYS A 3 21.75 -22.10 -8.55
CA LYS A 3 21.09 -21.38 -7.47
C LYS A 3 19.86 -20.67 -8.05
N ILE A 4 18.65 -21.12 -7.75
CA ILE A 4 17.43 -20.45 -8.19
C ILE A 4 17.39 -19.08 -7.51
N SER A 5 17.55 -18.02 -8.29
CA SER A 5 17.43 -16.65 -7.82
C SER A 5 15.96 -16.32 -7.61
N LYS A 6 15.56 -16.07 -6.35
CA LYS A 6 14.22 -15.62 -5.98
C LYS A 6 14.27 -14.12 -5.66
N LYS A 7 13.28 -13.35 -6.13
CA LYS A 7 13.10 -11.96 -5.71
C LYS A 7 12.51 -11.95 -4.29
N PRO A 8 13.17 -11.36 -3.28
CA PRO A 8 12.68 -11.40 -1.91
C PRO A 8 11.54 -10.39 -1.68
N ALA A 9 10.51 -10.81 -0.94
CA ALA A 9 9.54 -9.93 -0.30
C ALA A 9 9.87 -9.89 1.20
N LYS A 10 10.15 -8.71 1.75
CA LYS A 10 10.59 -8.57 3.16
C LYS A 10 9.40 -8.21 4.05
N LEU A 11 9.40 -8.72 5.27
CA LEU A 11 8.46 -8.32 6.30
C LEU A 11 9.02 -7.15 7.12
N CYS A 12 8.14 -6.27 7.55
CA CYS A 12 8.35 -5.28 8.59
C CYS A 12 7.38 -5.64 9.73
N TYR A 13 7.89 -6.33 10.75
CA TYR A 13 7.07 -6.95 11.80
C TYR A 13 6.01 -7.89 11.20
N THR A 14 4.76 -7.44 11.10
CA THR A 14 3.59 -8.21 10.66
C THR A 14 3.07 -7.83 9.27
N HIS A 15 3.72 -6.91 8.54
CA HIS A 15 3.29 -6.46 7.22
C HIS A 15 4.41 -6.49 6.17
N ILE A 16 4.06 -6.32 4.89
CA ILE A 16 5.03 -6.25 3.80
C ILE A 16 5.80 -4.93 3.87
N GLY A 17 7.12 -5.02 3.97
CA GLY A 17 8.03 -3.88 3.96
C GLY A 17 9.12 -4.00 2.90
N GLY A 18 10.21 -3.25 3.09
CA GLY A 18 11.34 -3.21 2.16
C GLY A 18 10.94 -2.72 0.76
N LYS A 19 11.71 -3.12 -0.27
CA LYS A 19 11.54 -2.57 -1.62
C LYS A 19 10.17 -2.88 -2.24
N LEU A 20 9.58 -4.04 -1.94
CA LEU A 20 8.23 -4.37 -2.43
C LEU A 20 7.19 -3.43 -1.84
N GLY A 21 7.22 -3.18 -0.52
CA GLY A 21 6.32 -2.22 0.13
C GLY A 21 6.44 -0.82 -0.45
N SER A 22 7.67 -0.33 -0.68
CA SER A 22 7.89 0.98 -1.32
C SER A 22 7.29 1.07 -2.72
N LEU A 23 7.49 0.05 -3.56
CA LEU A 23 6.94 0.02 -4.92
C LEU A 23 5.41 -0.04 -4.94
N LEU A 24 4.80 -0.78 -4.00
CA LEU A 24 3.35 -0.80 -3.85
C LEU A 24 2.81 0.59 -3.47
N LEU A 25 3.44 1.26 -2.50
CA LEU A 25 3.07 2.62 -2.11
C LEU A 25 3.18 3.59 -3.28
N GLU A 26 4.33 3.62 -3.97
CA GLU A 26 4.54 4.47 -5.15
C GLU A 26 3.45 4.24 -6.21
N LYS A 27 3.13 2.98 -6.49
CA LYS A 27 2.10 2.61 -7.47
C LYS A 27 0.70 3.07 -7.04
N PHE A 28 0.33 2.87 -5.78
CA PHE A 28 -0.98 3.29 -5.28
C PHE A 28 -1.15 4.81 -5.25
N ILE A 29 -0.08 5.58 -5.02
CA ILE A 29 -0.10 7.04 -5.14
C ILE A 29 -0.28 7.44 -6.62
N GLN A 30 0.53 6.85 -7.53
CA GLN A 30 0.45 7.14 -8.96
C GLN A 30 -0.94 6.84 -9.54
N ASP A 31 -1.56 5.75 -9.10
CA ASP A 31 -2.89 5.34 -9.55
C ASP A 31 -4.02 6.10 -8.83
N LYS A 32 -3.68 7.00 -7.89
CA LYS A 32 -4.60 7.79 -7.07
C LYS A 32 -5.48 6.97 -6.13
N TRP A 33 -4.97 5.83 -5.65
CA TRP A 33 -5.64 5.02 -4.62
C TRP A 33 -5.35 5.56 -3.22
N LEU A 34 -4.16 6.14 -3.04
CA LEU A 34 -3.73 6.81 -1.82
C LEU A 34 -3.43 8.28 -2.11
N ALA A 35 -3.78 9.16 -1.17
CA ALA A 35 -3.55 10.60 -1.26
C ALA A 35 -3.19 11.20 0.10
N LYS A 36 -2.73 12.46 0.08
CA LYS A 36 -2.50 13.30 1.24
C LYS A 36 -3.18 14.64 1.01
N ASP A 37 -3.58 15.31 2.07
CA ASP A 37 -4.12 16.66 1.96
C ASP A 37 -2.98 17.66 1.71
N ASN A 38 -1.83 17.46 2.35
CA ASN A 38 -0.60 18.22 2.13
C ASN A 38 0.58 17.30 1.75
N PRO A 39 1.45 17.70 0.80
CA PRO A 39 2.69 16.97 0.50
C PRO A 39 3.58 16.69 1.72
N ALA A 40 3.53 17.53 2.75
CA ALA A 40 4.31 17.39 3.98
C ALA A 40 3.72 16.39 5.00
N ASP A 41 2.47 15.95 4.81
CA ASP A 41 1.82 15.05 5.76
C ASP A 41 2.56 13.72 5.83
N LYS A 42 2.55 13.07 6.99
CA LYS A 42 3.20 11.77 7.16
C LYS A 42 2.32 10.64 6.64
N HIS A 43 1.02 10.70 6.92
CA HIS A 43 0.06 9.65 6.62
C HIS A 43 -0.62 9.88 5.29
N PHE A 44 -1.11 8.80 4.69
CA PHE A 44 -1.97 8.84 3.51
C PHE A 44 -3.37 8.40 3.92
N TYR A 45 -4.39 8.91 3.23
CA TYR A 45 -5.73 8.36 3.28
C TYR A 45 -6.03 7.56 2.00
N ILE A 46 -7.01 6.66 2.10
CA ILE A 46 -7.53 5.89 0.96
C ILE A 46 -8.60 6.72 0.27
N THR A 47 -8.44 6.99 -1.03
CA THR A 47 -9.44 7.74 -1.82
C THR A 47 -10.65 6.88 -2.14
N ASP A 48 -11.77 7.47 -2.55
CA ASP A 48 -12.95 6.71 -3.04
C ASP A 48 -12.61 5.76 -4.18
N LYS A 49 -11.66 6.16 -5.05
CA LYS A 49 -11.12 5.29 -6.09
C LYS A 49 -10.35 4.14 -5.47
N GLY A 50 -9.45 4.43 -4.53
CA GLY A 50 -8.67 3.43 -3.80
C GLY A 50 -9.55 2.38 -3.14
N GLN A 51 -10.62 2.77 -2.46
CA GLN A 51 -11.56 1.85 -1.82
C GLN A 51 -12.14 0.84 -2.83
N LYS A 52 -12.60 1.32 -3.99
CA LYS A 52 -13.17 0.46 -5.05
C LYS A 52 -12.14 -0.49 -5.65
N GLU A 53 -10.92 0.00 -5.87
CA GLU A 53 -9.89 -0.81 -6.51
C GLU A 53 -9.24 -1.82 -5.55
N PHE A 54 -9.07 -1.47 -4.27
CA PHE A 54 -8.67 -2.44 -3.24
C PHE A 54 -9.69 -3.57 -3.10
N ALA A 55 -10.99 -3.25 -3.13
CA ALA A 55 -12.04 -4.26 -3.13
C ALA A 55 -11.94 -5.21 -4.34
N LYS A 56 -11.60 -4.70 -5.54
CA LYS A 56 -11.36 -5.55 -6.73
C LYS A 56 -10.13 -6.44 -6.59
N LEU A 57 -9.11 -6.03 -5.84
CA LEU A 57 -7.97 -6.88 -5.48
C LEU A 57 -8.30 -7.89 -4.37
N GLY A 58 -9.52 -7.89 -3.82
CA GLY A 58 -9.92 -8.74 -2.70
C GLY A 58 -9.44 -8.23 -1.35
N ILE A 59 -9.04 -6.96 -1.25
CA ILE A 59 -8.63 -6.30 -0.01
C ILE A 59 -9.84 -5.54 0.54
N ASP A 60 -10.33 -5.99 1.69
CA ASP A 60 -11.45 -5.36 2.38
C ASP A 60 -10.96 -4.22 3.28
N VAL A 61 -11.07 -3.00 2.77
CA VAL A 61 -10.67 -1.78 3.47
C VAL A 61 -11.67 -1.35 4.56
N SER A 62 -12.86 -1.96 4.64
CA SER A 62 -13.83 -1.64 5.69
C SER A 62 -13.35 -2.04 7.10
N GLN A 63 -12.31 -2.87 7.16
CA GLN A 63 -11.62 -3.27 8.39
C GLN A 63 -10.77 -2.12 8.99
N ILE A 64 -10.50 -1.07 8.22
CA ILE A 64 -9.77 0.12 8.67
C ILE A 64 -10.80 1.13 9.18
N LYS A 65 -10.68 1.52 10.45
CA LYS A 65 -11.54 2.55 11.03
C LYS A 65 -11.14 3.94 10.50
N SER A 66 -12.12 4.81 10.33
CA SER A 66 -11.87 6.22 10.06
C SER A 66 -11.24 6.86 11.30
N GLU A 67 -10.17 7.61 11.10
CA GLU A 67 -9.41 8.34 12.11
C GLU A 67 -9.01 9.70 11.53
N GLU A 68 -8.81 10.71 12.38
CA GLU A 68 -8.29 12.02 11.94
C GLU A 68 -6.78 11.87 11.65
N LEU A 69 -6.37 12.08 10.38
CA LEU A 69 -5.02 11.79 9.86
C LEU A 69 -4.09 13.01 9.79
#